data_AF-A0A382Z500-F1
#
_entry.id   AF-A0A382Z500-F1
#
_cell.length_a   1.000
_cell.length_b   1.000
_cell.length_c   1.000
_cell.angle_alpha   90.00
_cell.angle_beta   90.00
_cell.angle_gamma   90.00
#
_symmetry.space_group_name_H-M   'P 1'
#
loop_
_entity.id
_entity.type
_entity.pdbx_description
1 polymer ?
#
loop_
_entity_poly.entity_id
_entity_poly.type
_entity_poly.pdbx_seq_one_letter_code
_entity_poly.pdbx_strand_id
1 'polypeptide(L)'
;MKKVCIQGLGFVGAAMSIAVSIATDDNQKPLFDVIGVDLPNELGMQRINAINTGKFPFETSDKYLLASIKKAHQQGNLRATTDSSIYSEADIVVIDIQLDISYLEEEPLLELNDFKKSIQVIGKYVQPGVLILVETTVPPGTCEKVVVPALHSELIKRGIDPNSVFVAHSCERVMPGEGYLKSITDFWRVFAGNTKEAGDVCEEFLCNVVNVEDYPLTRLTS
;
A
#
# COMPACT_ATOMS: atom_id res chain seq x y z
N MET A 1 -7.66 13.41 -9.51
CA MET A 1 -6.89 12.77 -8.43
C MET A 1 -6.49 11.40 -8.91
N LYS A 2 -5.23 10.99 -8.70
CA LYS A 2 -4.82 9.61 -8.98
C LYS A 2 -5.54 8.67 -7.99
N LYS A 3 -5.91 7.47 -8.43
CA LYS A 3 -6.54 6.44 -7.59
C LYS A 3 -5.48 5.54 -6.96
N VAL A 4 -5.47 5.48 -5.63
CA VAL A 4 -4.53 4.64 -4.87
C VAL A 4 -5.31 3.54 -4.15
N CYS A 5 -5.03 2.29 -4.48
CA CYS A 5 -5.57 1.15 -3.76
C CYS A 5 -4.58 0.68 -2.69
N ILE A 6 -5.03 0.50 -1.45
CA ILE A 6 -4.21 -0.07 -0.37
C ILE A 6 -4.67 -1.50 -0.11
N GLN A 7 -3.85 -2.49 -0.44
CA GLN A 7 -4.15 -3.90 -0.24
C GLN A 7 -3.73 -4.34 1.17
N GLY A 8 -4.72 -4.76 1.98
CA GLY A 8 -4.54 -5.17 3.36
C GLY A 8 -4.85 -4.01 4.32
N LEU A 9 -5.93 -4.14 5.09
CA LEU A 9 -6.35 -3.10 6.06
C LEU A 9 -6.06 -3.54 7.50
N GLY A 10 -4.92 -4.22 7.67
CA GLY A 10 -4.26 -4.32 8.96
C GLY A 10 -3.91 -2.93 9.53
N PHE A 11 -3.28 -2.86 10.69
CA PHE A 11 -2.99 -1.57 11.33
C PHE A 11 -2.19 -0.64 10.40
N VAL A 12 -1.12 -1.18 9.78
CA VAL A 12 -0.24 -0.44 8.86
C VAL A 12 -1.03 0.05 7.65
N GLY A 13 -1.67 -0.84 6.88
CA GLY A 13 -2.41 -0.44 5.69
C GLY A 13 -3.61 0.48 5.96
N ALA A 14 -4.29 0.32 7.10
CA ALA A 14 -5.33 1.27 7.51
C ALA A 14 -4.72 2.66 7.77
N ALA A 15 -3.58 2.75 8.46
CA ALA A 15 -2.88 4.01 8.70
C ALA A 15 -2.30 4.61 7.41
N MET A 16 -1.74 3.79 6.52
CA MET A 16 -1.23 4.19 5.21
C MET A 16 -2.36 4.75 4.33
N SER A 17 -3.54 4.11 4.33
CA SER A 17 -4.70 4.64 3.61
C SER A 17 -5.09 6.05 4.07
N ILE A 18 -4.94 6.32 5.36
CA ILE A 18 -5.17 7.65 5.92
C ILE A 18 -4.05 8.61 5.49
N ALA A 19 -2.77 8.21 5.63
CA ALA A 19 -1.61 9.01 5.24
C ALA A 19 -1.69 9.50 3.79
N VAL A 20 -1.97 8.57 2.86
CA VAL A 20 -2.15 8.89 1.45
C VAL A 20 -3.38 9.78 1.23
N SER A 21 -4.49 9.53 1.93
CA SER A 21 -5.73 10.32 1.74
C SER A 21 -5.61 11.77 2.19
N ILE A 22 -4.71 12.07 3.14
CA ILE A 22 -4.51 13.45 3.64
C ILE A 22 -3.43 14.22 2.88
N ALA A 23 -2.73 13.60 1.93
CA ALA A 23 -1.78 14.29 1.07
C ALA A 23 -2.48 15.33 0.19
N THR A 24 -1.97 16.56 0.19
CA THR A 24 -2.59 17.69 -0.52
C THR A 24 -1.60 18.46 -1.38
N ASP A 25 -2.12 19.13 -2.41
CA ASP A 25 -1.39 20.17 -3.13
C ASP A 25 -1.23 21.45 -2.30
N ASP A 26 -0.54 22.45 -2.86
CA ASP A 26 -0.34 23.78 -2.24
C ASP A 26 -1.66 24.52 -1.92
N ASN A 27 -2.77 24.13 -2.56
CA ASN A 27 -4.09 24.69 -2.33
C ASN A 27 -4.92 23.88 -1.31
N GLN A 28 -4.30 22.95 -0.59
CA GLN A 28 -4.93 22.04 0.37
C GLN A 28 -5.99 21.12 -0.24
N LYS A 29 -5.94 20.88 -1.57
CA LYS A 29 -6.81 19.90 -2.22
C LYS A 29 -6.18 18.51 -2.15
N PRO A 30 -6.97 17.46 -1.87
CA PRO A 30 -6.44 16.10 -1.85
C PRO A 30 -5.82 15.72 -3.20
N LEU A 31 -4.67 15.06 -3.16
CA LEU A 31 -3.97 14.56 -4.36
C LEU A 31 -4.57 13.24 -4.86
N PHE A 32 -5.07 12.43 -3.92
CA PHE A 32 -5.44 11.04 -4.15
C PHE A 32 -6.89 10.73 -3.75
N ASP A 33 -7.50 9.85 -4.54
CA ASP A 33 -8.72 9.10 -4.19
C ASP A 33 -8.29 7.71 -3.71
N VAL A 34 -8.49 7.41 -2.43
CA VAL A 34 -7.91 6.25 -1.76
C VAL A 34 -8.96 5.18 -1.49
N ILE A 35 -8.64 3.95 -1.88
CA ILE A 35 -9.53 2.80 -1.72
C ILE A 35 -8.78 1.69 -0.99
N GLY A 36 -9.15 1.46 0.26
CA GLY A 36 -8.69 0.29 1.00
C GLY A 36 -9.34 -0.99 0.48
N VAL A 37 -8.56 -2.07 0.35
CA VAL A 37 -9.04 -3.38 -0.06
C VAL A 37 -8.63 -4.42 0.97
N ASP A 38 -9.60 -5.11 1.58
CA ASP A 38 -9.35 -6.23 2.50
C ASP A 38 -10.17 -7.46 2.07
N LEU A 39 -9.91 -8.60 2.71
CA LEU A 39 -10.53 -9.88 2.38
C LEU A 39 -12.04 -9.89 2.70
N PRO A 40 -12.84 -10.65 1.93
CA PRO A 40 -14.26 -10.85 2.18
C PRO A 40 -14.50 -11.86 3.33
N ASN A 41 -13.92 -11.58 4.49
CA ASN A 41 -14.12 -12.32 5.73
C ASN A 41 -14.62 -11.36 6.83
N GLU A 42 -14.96 -11.91 8.00
CA GLU A 42 -15.53 -11.12 9.10
C GLU A 42 -14.65 -9.95 9.53
N LEU A 43 -13.35 -10.20 9.75
CA LEU A 43 -12.39 -9.16 10.17
C LEU A 43 -12.20 -8.08 9.10
N GLY A 44 -12.07 -8.47 7.83
CA GLY A 44 -11.96 -7.56 6.70
C GLY A 44 -13.19 -6.67 6.56
N MET A 45 -14.39 -7.25 6.65
CA MET A 45 -15.65 -6.50 6.63
C MET A 45 -15.79 -5.54 7.81
N GLN A 46 -15.36 -5.93 9.02
CA GLN A 46 -15.33 -5.03 10.19
C GLN A 46 -14.42 -3.82 9.93
N ARG A 47 -13.21 -4.05 9.40
CA ARG A 47 -12.25 -2.98 9.07
C ARG A 47 -12.78 -2.03 8.00
N ILE A 48 -13.37 -2.58 6.95
CA ILE A 48 -14.00 -1.84 5.86
C ILE A 48 -15.12 -0.96 6.38
N ASN A 49 -16.02 -1.50 7.21
CA ASN A 49 -17.13 -0.74 7.78
C ASN A 49 -16.64 0.40 8.68
N ALA A 50 -15.58 0.19 9.46
CA ALA A 50 -14.98 1.25 10.27
C ALA A 50 -14.48 2.40 9.37
N ILE A 51 -13.67 2.09 8.35
CA ILE A 51 -13.11 3.09 7.44
C ILE A 51 -14.23 3.86 6.70
N ASN A 52 -15.22 3.14 6.18
CA ASN A 52 -16.36 3.74 5.47
C ASN A 52 -17.27 4.59 6.37
N THR A 53 -17.13 4.50 7.69
CA THR A 53 -17.85 5.35 8.66
C THR A 53 -16.94 6.39 9.33
N GLY A 54 -15.73 6.62 8.78
CA GLY A 54 -14.77 7.59 9.28
C GLY A 54 -14.15 7.21 10.63
N LYS A 55 -14.04 5.92 10.93
CA LYS A 55 -13.46 5.37 12.16
C LYS A 55 -12.23 4.52 11.86
N PHE A 56 -11.20 4.66 12.68
CA PHE A 56 -10.04 3.78 12.59
C PHE A 56 -10.40 2.39 13.17
N PRO A 57 -10.05 1.29 12.49
CA PRO A 57 -10.49 -0.05 12.90
C PRO A 57 -9.74 -0.66 14.08
N PHE A 58 -8.71 0.01 14.60
CA PHE A 58 -7.89 -0.48 15.72
C PHE A 58 -7.88 0.52 16.88
N GLU A 59 -7.55 0.05 18.08
CA GLU A 59 -7.30 0.91 19.23
C GLU A 59 -5.97 1.67 19.03
N THR A 60 -5.99 2.96 19.31
CA THR A 60 -4.80 3.82 19.22
C THR A 60 -4.94 5.04 20.12
N SER A 61 -3.82 5.52 20.66
CA SER A 61 -3.72 6.79 21.36
C SER A 61 -3.44 7.98 20.42
N ASP A 62 -3.17 7.74 19.14
CA ASP A 62 -2.84 8.77 18.16
C ASP A 62 -4.09 9.58 17.77
N LYS A 63 -4.26 10.73 18.44
CA LYS A 63 -5.35 11.67 18.19
C LYS A 63 -5.28 12.27 16.78
N TYR A 64 -4.09 12.44 16.22
CA TYR A 64 -3.92 13.01 14.89
C TYR A 64 -4.41 12.02 13.82
N LEU A 65 -4.10 10.73 14.00
CA LEU A 65 -4.64 9.67 13.14
C LEU A 65 -6.17 9.63 13.19
N LEU A 66 -6.76 9.65 14.39
CA LEU A 66 -8.22 9.61 14.58
C LEU A 66 -8.94 10.84 14.01
N ALA A 67 -8.29 12.01 14.03
CA ALA A 67 -8.83 13.21 13.38
C ALA A 67 -8.71 13.13 11.84
N SER A 68 -7.59 12.58 11.35
CA SER A 68 -7.28 12.49 9.92
C SER A 68 -8.25 11.57 9.17
N ILE A 69 -8.62 10.42 9.74
CA ILE A 69 -9.63 9.53 9.10
C ILE A 69 -11.01 10.20 9.02
N LYS A 70 -11.41 10.98 10.03
CA LYS A 70 -12.67 11.73 9.99
C LYS A 70 -12.64 12.80 8.90
N LYS A 71 -11.51 13.50 8.75
CA LYS A 71 -11.30 14.50 7.71
C LYS A 71 -11.39 13.86 6.32
N ALA A 72 -10.67 12.76 6.07
CA ALA A 72 -10.70 12.04 4.80
C ALA A 72 -12.11 11.51 4.45
N HIS A 73 -12.84 11.00 5.45
CA HIS A 73 -14.23 10.59 5.27
C HIS A 73 -15.16 11.77 4.90
N GLN A 74 -15.02 12.91 5.57
CA GLN A 74 -15.78 14.13 5.25
C GLN A 74 -15.43 14.69 3.86
N GLN A 75 -14.17 14.58 3.46
CA GLN A 75 -13.69 14.96 2.12
C GLN A 75 -14.19 14.00 1.02
N GLY A 76 -14.56 12.77 1.39
CA GLY A 76 -15.08 11.77 0.47
C GLY A 76 -14.02 11.13 -0.42
N ASN A 77 -12.74 11.20 -0.04
CA ASN A 77 -11.61 10.67 -0.80
C ASN A 77 -10.95 9.44 -0.15
N LEU A 78 -11.58 8.86 0.88
CA LEU A 78 -11.17 7.60 1.48
C LEU A 78 -12.40 6.69 1.66
N ARG A 79 -12.32 5.51 1.07
CA ARG A 79 -13.30 4.41 1.25
C ARG A 79 -12.59 3.06 1.27
N ALA A 80 -13.33 2.01 1.60
CA ALA A 80 -12.82 0.65 1.60
C ALA A 80 -13.83 -0.35 1.01
N THR A 81 -13.34 -1.45 0.44
CA THR A 81 -14.16 -2.49 -0.21
C THR A 81 -13.50 -3.87 -0.10
N THR A 82 -14.28 -4.93 -0.31
CA THR A 82 -13.75 -6.29 -0.53
C THR A 82 -13.65 -6.64 -2.02
N ASP A 83 -14.20 -5.79 -2.89
CA ASP A 83 -14.23 -6.03 -4.32
C ASP A 83 -12.86 -5.73 -4.95
N SER A 84 -12.14 -6.78 -5.32
CA SER A 84 -10.86 -6.69 -6.01
C SER A 84 -10.95 -6.13 -7.42
N SER A 85 -12.14 -6.06 -8.04
CA SER A 85 -12.29 -5.49 -9.38
C SER A 85 -11.82 -4.03 -9.45
N ILE A 86 -11.79 -3.35 -8.30
CA ILE A 86 -11.36 -1.95 -8.17
C ILE A 86 -9.90 -1.71 -8.57
N TYR A 87 -9.04 -2.73 -8.51
CA TYR A 87 -7.66 -2.61 -9.00
C TYR A 87 -7.58 -2.28 -10.50
N SER A 88 -8.67 -2.49 -11.26
CA SER A 88 -8.74 -2.09 -12.67
C SER A 88 -8.80 -0.57 -12.89
N GLU A 89 -9.13 0.19 -11.84
CA GLU A 89 -9.19 1.65 -11.85
C GLU A 89 -8.01 2.30 -11.12
N ALA A 90 -7.10 1.50 -10.54
CA ALA A 90 -5.98 2.01 -9.77
C ALA A 90 -4.92 2.62 -10.69
N ASP A 91 -4.33 3.74 -10.29
CA ASP A 91 -3.06 4.22 -10.83
C ASP A 91 -1.89 3.65 -10.02
N ILE A 92 -2.12 3.39 -8.73
CA ILE A 92 -1.14 2.91 -7.76
C ILE A 92 -1.80 1.86 -6.86
N VAL A 93 -1.10 0.77 -6.58
CA VAL A 93 -1.47 -0.24 -5.60
C VAL A 93 -0.35 -0.37 -4.59
N VAL A 94 -0.63 -0.03 -3.33
CA VAL A 94 0.27 -0.22 -2.19
C VAL A 94 -0.10 -1.52 -1.49
N ILE A 95 0.89 -2.36 -1.18
CA ILE A 95 0.68 -3.67 -0.58
C ILE A 95 1.16 -3.66 0.87
N ASP A 96 0.19 -3.72 1.79
CA ASP A 96 0.33 -3.70 3.25
C ASP A 96 -0.29 -4.96 3.88
N ILE A 97 0.07 -6.12 3.33
CA ILE A 97 -0.33 -7.41 3.87
C ILE A 97 0.61 -7.79 5.01
N GLN A 98 0.03 -8.18 6.15
CA GLN A 98 0.79 -8.76 7.25
C GLN A 98 1.21 -10.18 6.88
N LEU A 99 2.51 -10.47 7.00
CA LEU A 99 3.07 -11.82 6.87
C LEU A 99 3.42 -12.34 8.26
N ASP A 100 2.58 -13.22 8.80
CA ASP A 100 2.88 -13.90 10.05
C ASP A 100 3.90 -15.01 9.80
N ILE A 101 4.96 -15.04 10.60
CA ILE A 101 5.99 -16.08 10.56
C ILE A 101 5.67 -17.07 11.67
N SER A 102 5.27 -18.28 11.28
CA SER A 102 5.14 -19.39 12.21
C SER A 102 6.50 -20.00 12.52
N TYR A 103 6.62 -20.75 13.61
CA TYR A 103 7.85 -21.47 13.97
C TYR A 103 7.57 -22.96 14.02
N LEU A 104 8.43 -23.75 13.39
CA LEU A 104 8.46 -25.21 13.51
C LEU A 104 9.83 -25.61 14.06
N GLU A 105 9.85 -26.25 15.23
CA GLU A 105 11.10 -26.72 15.87
C GLU A 105 12.19 -25.63 15.94
N GLU A 106 11.79 -24.41 16.32
CA GLU A 106 12.64 -23.20 16.42
C GLU A 106 13.06 -22.55 15.09
N GLU A 107 12.75 -23.15 13.94
CA GLU A 107 13.00 -22.56 12.63
C GLU A 107 11.78 -21.74 12.16
N PRO A 108 11.99 -20.50 11.65
CA PRO A 108 10.91 -19.70 11.10
C PRO A 108 10.40 -20.33 9.79
N LEU A 109 9.13 -20.71 9.78
CA LEU A 109 8.42 -21.16 8.60
C LEU A 109 7.65 -19.97 8.01
N LEU A 110 8.22 -19.41 6.93
CA LEU A 110 7.59 -18.37 6.13
C LEU A 110 6.86 -18.99 4.94
N GLU A 111 5.54 -18.91 4.94
CA GLU A 111 4.71 -19.32 3.80
C GLU A 111 4.26 -18.11 2.99
N LEU A 112 4.71 -18.03 1.73
CA LEU A 112 4.35 -16.93 0.82
C LEU A 112 3.17 -17.26 -0.10
N ASN A 113 2.48 -18.38 0.12
CA ASN A 113 1.43 -18.83 -0.78
C ASN A 113 0.26 -17.85 -0.87
N ASP A 114 -0.22 -17.34 0.26
CA ASP A 114 -1.34 -16.40 0.28
C ASP A 114 -0.93 -15.01 -0.18
N PHE A 115 0.30 -14.58 0.15
CA PHE A 115 0.90 -13.38 -0.42
C PHE A 115 0.99 -13.47 -1.95
N LYS A 116 1.48 -14.59 -2.49
CA LYS A 116 1.55 -14.82 -3.94
C LYS A 116 0.16 -14.74 -4.58
N LYS A 117 -0.87 -15.33 -3.96
CA LYS A 117 -2.26 -15.25 -4.45
C LYS A 117 -2.77 -13.81 -4.44
N SER A 118 -2.43 -12.99 -3.44
CA SER A 118 -2.85 -11.59 -3.40
C SER A 118 -2.23 -10.77 -4.54
N ILE A 119 -0.97 -11.04 -4.88
CA ILE A 119 -0.31 -10.43 -6.05
C ILE A 119 -1.01 -10.87 -7.36
N GLN A 120 -1.39 -12.15 -7.46
CA GLN A 120 -2.14 -12.64 -8.62
C GLN A 120 -3.51 -11.96 -8.74
N VAL A 121 -4.20 -11.71 -7.62
CA VAL A 121 -5.47 -10.96 -7.64
C VAL A 121 -5.27 -9.56 -8.21
N ILE A 122 -4.21 -8.84 -7.82
CA ILE A 122 -3.86 -7.55 -8.43
C ILE A 122 -3.64 -7.71 -9.94
N GLY A 123 -2.79 -8.66 -10.35
CA GLY A 123 -2.47 -8.91 -11.76
C GLY A 123 -3.66 -9.26 -12.66
N LYS A 124 -4.75 -9.78 -12.09
CA LYS A 124 -5.99 -10.06 -12.83
C LYS A 124 -6.75 -8.80 -13.28
N TYR A 125 -6.53 -7.66 -12.62
CA TYR A 125 -7.36 -6.47 -12.81
C TYR A 125 -6.58 -5.24 -13.26
N VAL A 126 -5.34 -5.04 -12.76
CA VAL A 126 -4.56 -3.81 -13.03
C VAL A 126 -4.35 -3.53 -14.51
N GLN A 127 -4.22 -2.26 -14.86
CA GLN A 127 -3.98 -1.81 -16.23
C GLN A 127 -2.49 -1.53 -16.46
N PRO A 128 -2.04 -1.43 -17.72
CA PRO A 128 -0.73 -0.86 -18.06
C PRO A 128 -0.55 0.52 -17.43
N GLY A 129 0.66 0.82 -16.97
CA GLY A 129 1.08 2.08 -16.35
C GLY A 129 0.95 2.12 -14.83
N VAL A 130 0.36 1.09 -14.21
CA VAL A 130 0.13 1.05 -12.76
C VAL A 130 1.43 0.84 -12.00
N LEU A 131 1.60 1.55 -10.88
CA LEU A 131 2.64 1.28 -9.90
C LEU A 131 2.15 0.27 -8.86
N ILE A 132 2.88 -0.82 -8.68
CA ILE A 132 2.73 -1.78 -7.59
C ILE A 132 3.86 -1.52 -6.59
N LEU A 133 3.51 -0.94 -5.45
CA LEU A 133 4.44 -0.64 -4.37
C LEU A 133 4.30 -1.70 -3.26
N VAL A 134 5.35 -2.48 -3.04
CA VAL A 134 5.41 -3.45 -1.95
C VAL A 134 5.98 -2.76 -0.71
N GLU A 135 5.15 -2.60 0.32
CA GLU A 135 5.58 -2.07 1.63
C GLU A 135 5.61 -3.14 2.73
N THR A 136 4.83 -4.21 2.55
CA THR A 136 4.93 -5.44 3.32
C THR A 136 6.40 -5.82 3.53
N THR A 137 6.76 -6.02 4.79
CA THR A 137 8.09 -6.55 5.14
C THR A 137 8.24 -7.96 4.56
N VAL A 138 9.15 -8.11 3.61
CA VAL A 138 9.42 -9.37 2.93
C VAL A 138 10.91 -9.72 2.98
N PRO A 139 11.29 -11.02 2.92
CA PRO A 139 12.69 -11.39 2.77
C PRO A 139 13.33 -10.79 1.51
N PRO A 140 14.65 -10.53 1.52
CA PRO A 140 15.38 -10.12 0.33
C PRO A 140 15.14 -11.06 -0.87
N GLY A 141 14.90 -10.48 -2.04
CA GLY A 141 14.60 -11.21 -3.27
C GLY A 141 13.13 -11.61 -3.45
N THR A 142 12.25 -11.38 -2.47
CA THR A 142 10.81 -11.67 -2.61
C THR A 142 10.17 -10.92 -3.78
N CYS A 143 10.54 -9.66 -4.01
CA CYS A 143 10.02 -8.89 -5.14
C CYS A 143 10.37 -9.54 -6.49
N GLU A 144 11.65 -9.85 -6.70
CA GLU A 144 12.14 -10.47 -7.95
C GLU A 144 11.67 -11.91 -8.15
N LYS A 145 11.62 -12.70 -7.07
CA LYS A 145 11.39 -14.16 -7.15
C LYS A 145 9.93 -14.55 -6.96
N VAL A 146 9.10 -13.70 -6.37
CA VAL A 146 7.70 -14.00 -6.03
C VAL A 146 6.75 -12.97 -6.64
N VAL A 147 6.92 -11.68 -6.33
CA VAL A 147 5.97 -10.63 -6.73
C VAL A 147 5.96 -10.47 -8.25
N VAL A 148 7.12 -10.21 -8.86
CA VAL A 148 7.25 -10.00 -10.31
C VAL A 148 6.75 -11.23 -11.09
N PRO A 149 7.17 -12.48 -10.80
CA PRO A 149 6.66 -13.65 -11.50
C PRO A 149 5.16 -13.87 -11.32
N ALA A 150 4.62 -13.65 -10.12
CA ALA A 150 3.20 -13.81 -9.85
C ALA A 150 2.36 -12.79 -10.63
N LEU A 151 2.77 -11.52 -10.62
CA LEU A 151 2.14 -10.45 -11.37
C LEU A 151 2.20 -10.71 -12.88
N HIS A 152 3.40 -10.98 -13.41
CA HIS A 152 3.63 -11.24 -14.83
C HIS A 152 2.80 -12.42 -15.33
N SER A 153 2.66 -13.48 -14.51
CA SER A 153 1.86 -14.65 -14.90
C SER A 153 0.40 -14.32 -15.18
N GLU A 154 -0.19 -13.34 -14.47
CA GLU A 154 -1.57 -12.91 -14.72
C GLU A 154 -1.67 -11.88 -15.85
N LEU A 155 -0.68 -10.99 -15.99
CA LEU A 155 -0.61 -10.05 -17.12
C LEU A 155 -0.49 -10.78 -18.46
N ILE A 156 0.36 -11.81 -18.54
CA ILE A 156 0.53 -12.63 -19.75
C ILE A 156 -0.78 -13.33 -20.12
N LYS A 157 -1.49 -13.90 -19.13
CA LYS A 157 -2.81 -14.52 -19.37
C LYS A 157 -3.83 -13.54 -19.94
N ARG A 158 -3.68 -12.25 -19.63
CA ARG A 158 -4.53 -11.15 -20.11
C ARG A 158 -4.02 -10.52 -21.41
N GLY A 159 -2.88 -10.97 -21.94
CA GLY A 159 -2.26 -10.37 -23.12
C GLY A 159 -1.69 -8.96 -22.89
N ILE A 160 -1.37 -8.60 -21.65
CA ILE A 160 -0.76 -7.33 -21.28
C ILE A 160 0.76 -7.51 -21.23
N ASP A 161 1.52 -6.55 -21.76
CA ASP A 161 2.98 -6.52 -21.64
C ASP A 161 3.38 -6.43 -20.16
N PRO A 162 4.09 -7.43 -19.61
CA PRO A 162 4.48 -7.40 -18.21
C PRO A 162 5.35 -6.19 -17.83
N ASN A 163 6.13 -5.65 -18.78
CA ASN A 163 6.97 -4.47 -18.53
C ASN A 163 6.18 -3.16 -18.47
N SER A 164 4.89 -3.20 -18.80
CA SER A 164 4.03 -2.02 -18.73
C SER A 164 3.52 -1.73 -17.32
N VAL A 165 3.71 -2.63 -16.36
CA VAL A 165 3.33 -2.45 -14.95
C VAL A 165 4.60 -2.28 -14.13
N PHE A 166 4.66 -1.23 -13.32
CA PHE A 166 5.84 -0.87 -12.55
C PHE A 166 5.81 -1.55 -11.19
N VAL A 167 6.91 -2.18 -10.79
CA VAL A 167 7.04 -2.79 -9.46
C VAL A 167 8.15 -2.10 -8.69
N ALA A 168 7.85 -1.66 -7.47
CA ALA A 168 8.83 -1.08 -6.56
C ALA A 168 8.63 -1.64 -5.14
N HIS A 169 9.66 -1.50 -4.32
CA HIS A 169 9.63 -1.85 -2.91
C HIS A 169 10.10 -0.66 -2.08
N SER A 170 9.36 -0.34 -1.04
CA SER A 170 9.70 0.68 -0.05
C SER A 170 9.26 0.14 1.30
N CYS A 171 10.20 -0.30 2.13
CA CYS A 171 9.79 -0.86 3.42
C CYS A 171 9.21 0.24 4.32
N GLU A 172 8.05 -0.04 4.90
CA GLU A 172 7.44 0.83 5.89
C GLU A 172 8.26 0.77 7.20
N ARG A 173 8.30 1.89 7.95
CA ARG A 173 8.99 2.04 9.23
C ARG A 173 8.06 2.78 10.18
N VAL A 174 7.19 2.01 10.80
CA VAL A 174 6.20 2.53 11.75
C VAL A 174 6.69 2.40 13.19
N MET A 175 6.34 3.39 14.01
CA MET A 175 6.53 3.34 15.45
C MET A 175 5.17 3.22 16.14
N PRO A 176 4.87 2.10 16.83
CA PRO A 176 3.63 1.96 17.58
C PRO A 176 3.45 3.04 18.64
N GLY A 177 2.22 3.53 18.82
CA GLY A 177 1.86 4.48 19.88
C GLY A 177 1.46 5.86 19.38
N GLU A 178 1.70 6.89 20.21
CA GLU A 178 1.40 8.28 19.86
C GLU A 178 2.31 8.76 18.72
N GLY A 179 1.72 9.39 17.71
CA GLY A 179 2.45 9.85 16.52
C GLY A 179 2.65 8.78 15.45
N TYR A 180 1.89 7.68 15.47
CA TYR A 180 1.94 6.63 14.46
C TYR A 180 1.78 7.18 13.03
N LEU A 181 0.79 8.04 12.79
CA LEU A 181 0.56 8.58 11.44
C LEU A 181 1.75 9.43 10.97
N LYS A 182 2.36 10.20 11.88
CA LYS A 182 3.58 10.95 11.59
C LYS A 182 4.79 10.06 11.35
N SER A 183 4.86 8.88 11.95
CA SER A 183 5.93 7.92 11.62
C SER A 183 5.85 7.43 10.17
N ILE A 184 4.68 7.53 9.53
CA ILE A 184 4.52 7.24 8.10
C ILE A 184 4.91 8.44 7.23
N THR A 185 4.46 9.65 7.58
CA THR A 185 4.63 10.85 6.74
C THR A 185 5.94 11.61 7.00
N ASP A 186 6.46 11.57 8.21
CA ASP A 186 7.57 12.42 8.71
C ASP A 186 8.76 11.52 9.12
N PHE A 187 9.18 10.61 8.24
CA PHE A 187 10.27 9.68 8.50
C PHE A 187 11.07 9.32 7.25
N TRP A 188 12.35 9.00 7.43
CA TRP A 188 13.24 8.61 6.33
C TRP A 188 12.75 7.33 5.63
N ARG A 189 12.72 7.40 4.30
CA ARG A 189 12.28 6.31 3.43
C ARG A 189 13.38 5.84 2.50
N VAL A 190 13.43 4.52 2.33
CA VAL A 190 14.31 3.86 1.37
C VAL A 190 13.44 3.10 0.39
N PHE A 191 13.69 3.27 -0.91
CA PHE A 191 12.93 2.58 -1.95
C PHE A 191 13.82 2.10 -3.11
N ALA A 192 13.33 1.12 -3.86
CA ALA A 192 13.95 0.60 -5.07
C ALA A 192 12.88 0.21 -6.09
N GLY A 193 13.08 0.53 -7.37
CA GLY A 193 12.27 0.02 -8.46
C GLY A 193 12.87 -1.25 -9.05
N ASN A 194 12.05 -2.16 -9.59
CA ASN A 194 12.52 -3.30 -10.37
C ASN A 194 13.10 -2.89 -11.74
N THR A 195 12.75 -1.69 -12.22
CA THR A 195 13.40 -1.01 -13.33
C THR A 195 13.64 0.45 -12.95
N LYS A 196 14.42 1.16 -13.77
CA LYS A 196 14.62 2.61 -13.57
C LYS A 196 13.30 3.36 -13.61
N GLU A 197 12.43 3.05 -14.56
CA GLU A 197 11.12 3.69 -14.73
C GLU A 197 10.23 3.42 -13.52
N ALA A 198 10.24 2.19 -13.00
CA ALA A 198 9.48 1.86 -11.80
C ALA A 198 9.97 2.64 -10.57
N GLY A 199 11.29 2.87 -10.46
CA GLY A 199 11.84 3.72 -9.41
C GLY A 199 11.47 5.19 -9.60
N ASP A 200 11.44 5.70 -10.83
CA ASP A 200 11.06 7.09 -11.12
C ASP A 200 9.58 7.36 -10.72
N VAL A 201 8.67 6.43 -11.07
CA VAL A 201 7.24 6.53 -10.70
C VAL A 201 7.03 6.36 -9.19
N CYS A 202 7.79 5.47 -8.54
CA CYS A 202 7.75 5.29 -7.09
C CYS A 202 8.20 6.56 -6.35
N GLU A 203 9.28 7.19 -6.80
CA GLU A 203 9.78 8.44 -6.26
C GLU A 203 8.74 9.56 -6.36
N GLU A 204 8.10 9.71 -7.52
CA GLU A 204 7.01 10.68 -7.72
C GLU A 204 5.88 10.45 -6.71
N PHE A 205 5.46 9.20 -6.50
CA PHE A 205 4.41 8.88 -5.54
C PHE A 205 4.83 9.21 -4.11
N LEU A 206 5.98 8.71 -3.65
CA LEU A 206 6.44 8.89 -2.27
C LEU A 206 6.70 10.36 -1.93
N CYS A 207 7.20 11.17 -2.87
CA CYS A 207 7.38 12.61 -2.68
C CYS A 207 6.08 13.36 -2.37
N ASN A 208 4.92 12.82 -2.75
CA ASN A 208 3.62 13.42 -2.44
C ASN A 208 3.03 12.92 -1.10
N VAL A 209 3.55 11.84 -0.53
CA VAL A 209 3.01 11.22 0.70
C VAL A 209 3.89 11.51 1.91
N VAL A 210 5.20 11.60 1.70
CA VAL A 210 6.22 11.79 2.73
C VAL A 210 6.70 13.24 2.72
N ASN A 211 6.97 13.82 3.88
CA ASN A 211 7.61 15.11 4.03
C ASN A 211 9.08 15.03 3.60
N VAL A 212 9.33 15.13 2.31
CA VAL A 212 10.67 15.02 1.72
C VAL A 212 11.54 16.27 1.91
N GLU A 213 10.97 17.38 2.38
CA GLU A 213 11.73 18.59 2.74
C GLU A 213 12.62 18.32 3.97
N ASP A 214 12.03 17.73 5.01
CA ASP A 214 12.74 17.36 6.23
C ASP A 214 13.34 15.95 6.18
N TYR A 215 12.72 15.04 5.42
CA TYR A 215 13.06 13.61 5.35
C TYR A 215 13.28 13.15 3.90
N PRO A 216 14.39 13.55 3.25
CA PRO A 216 14.63 13.22 1.85
C PRO A 216 14.69 11.71 1.62
N LEU A 217 14.11 11.27 0.49
CA LEU A 217 14.07 9.86 0.11
C LEU A 217 15.48 9.36 -0.25
N THR A 218 15.74 8.08 0.04
CA THR A 218 16.94 7.38 -0.41
C THR A 218 16.58 6.29 -1.42
N ARG A 219 17.02 6.47 -2.67
CA ARG A 219 16.84 5.48 -3.72
C ARG A 219 18.00 4.49 -3.76
N LEU A 220 17.69 3.19 -3.72
CA LEU A 220 18.67 2.13 -4.01
C LEU A 220 18.72 1.84 -5.50
N THR A 221 19.82 1.24 -5.96
CA THR A 221 20.01 0.88 -7.36
C THR A 221 18.96 -0.11 -7.83
N SER A 222 18.28 0.26 -8.92
CA SER A 222 17.40 -0.58 -9.75
C SER A 222 18.20 -1.41 -10.74
#